data_AF-I0R166-F1
#
_entry.id   AF-I0R166-F1
#
_cell.length_a   1.000
_cell.length_b   1.000
_cell.length_c   1.000
_cell.angle_alpha   90.00
_cell.angle_beta   90.00
_cell.angle_gamma   90.00
#
_symmetry.space_group_name_H-M   'P 1'
#
loop_
_entity.id
_entity.type
_entity.pdbx_description
1 polymer ?
#
loop_
_entity_poly.entity_id
_entity_poly.type
_entity_poly.pdbx_seq_one_letter_code
_entity_poly.pdbx_strand_id
1 'polypeptide(L)' 'MLYIHPDECVDCGACEPVCPVEAIYYEDDIPAEWSDYYKVNVDFFDEVGSPGGAAKVGPIAGDHPIVAALPPQLQE' A
#
# COMPACT_ATOMS: atom_id res chain seq x y z
N MET A 1 3.48 1.80 7.69
CA MET A 1 2.62 1.97 6.50
C MET A 1 1.88 0.67 6.21
N LEU A 2 0.80 0.68 5.42
CA LEU A 2 0.20 -0.53 4.84
C LEU A 2 0.37 -0.50 3.33
N TYR A 3 0.60 -1.66 2.72
CA TYR A 3 0.79 -1.83 1.27
C TYR A 3 -0.14 -2.93 0.75
N ILE A 4 -0.70 -2.73 -0.43
CA ILE A 4 -1.56 -3.70 -1.14
C ILE A 4 -0.69 -4.42 -2.18
N HIS A 5 -0.63 -5.75 -2.09
CA HIS A 5 0.14 -6.54 -3.04
C HIS A 5 -0.58 -6.56 -4.41
N PRO A 6 0.07 -6.12 -5.50
CA PRO A 6 -0.59 -5.98 -6.80
C PRO A 6 -1.09 -7.32 -7.35
N ASP A 7 -0.25 -8.37 -7.31
CA ASP A 7 -0.61 -9.68 -7.88
C ASP A 7 -1.54 -10.52 -7.00
N GLU A 8 -1.72 -10.19 -5.71
CA GLU A 8 -2.65 -10.89 -4.81
C GLU A 8 -4.00 -10.16 -4.71
N CYS A 9 -4.06 -8.89 -5.09
CA CYS A 9 -5.32 -8.15 -5.18
C CYS A 9 -6.18 -8.72 -6.31
N VAL A 10 -7.48 -8.86 -6.04
CA VAL A 10 -8.47 -9.39 -7.01
C VAL A 10 -9.63 -8.43 -7.20
N ASP A 11 -9.41 -7.14 -6.92
CA ASP A 11 -10.38 -6.07 -7.10
C ASP A 11 -11.72 -6.31 -6.39
N CYS A 12 -11.68 -6.88 -5.18
CA CYS A 12 -12.91 -7.15 -4.43
C CYS A 12 -13.57 -5.89 -3.84
N GLY A 13 -12.82 -4.78 -3.75
CA GLY A 13 -13.31 -3.48 -3.29
C GLY A 13 -13.69 -3.36 -1.82
N ALA A 14 -13.52 -4.41 -1.02
CA ALA A 14 -13.99 -4.40 0.37
C ALA A 14 -13.17 -3.48 1.30
N CYS A 15 -11.93 -3.17 0.93
CA CYS A 15 -11.02 -2.35 1.73
C CYS A 15 -11.22 -0.84 1.55
N GLU A 16 -11.64 -0.39 0.36
CA GLU A 16 -11.82 1.03 0.02
C GLU A 16 -12.83 1.75 0.93
N PRO A 17 -14.08 1.27 1.10
CA PRO A 17 -15.11 2.05 1.79
C PRO A 17 -14.96 2.05 3.31
N VAL A 18 -14.06 1.22 3.86
CA VAL A 18 -13.82 1.10 5.30
C VAL A 18 -12.62 1.93 5.77
N CYS A 19 -11.83 2.50 4.85
CA CYS A 19 -10.69 3.32 5.22
C CYS A 19 -11.18 4.69 5.75
N PRO A 20 -10.97 5.01 7.04
CA PRO A 20 -11.53 6.24 7.64
C PRO A 20 -10.88 7.54 7.14
N VAL A 21 -9.76 7.42 6.42
CA VAL A 21 -8.98 8.54 5.87
C VAL A 21 -8.90 8.48 4.34
N GLU A 22 -9.71 7.63 3.71
CA GLU A 22 -9.84 7.54 2.24
C GLU A 22 -8.51 7.32 1.51
N ALA A 23 -7.60 6.50 2.07
CA ALA A 23 -6.27 6.27 1.51
C ALA A 23 -6.20 5.18 0.41
N ILE A 24 -7.31 4.53 0.08
CA ILE A 24 -7.36 3.38 -0.82
C ILE A 24 -8.14 3.77 -2.06
N TYR A 25 -7.54 3.55 -3.23
CA TYR A 25 -8.11 3.82 -4.55
C TYR A 25 -7.93 2.60 -5.45
N TYR A 26 -8.82 2.42 -6.43
CA TYR A 26 -8.51 1.57 -7.57
C TYR A 26 -7.36 2.18 -8.37
N GLU A 27 -6.60 1.36 -9.10
CA GLU A 27 -5.41 1.82 -9.84
C GLU A 27 -5.70 2.96 -10.84
N ASP A 28 -6.88 2.92 -11.45
CA ASP A 28 -7.34 3.93 -12.41
C ASP A 28 -7.87 5.22 -11.75
N ASP A 29 -8.15 5.18 -10.44
CA ASP A 29 -8.77 6.26 -9.67
C ASP A 29 -7.77 7.01 -8.76
N ILE A 30 -6.48 6.67 -8.82
CA ILE A 30 -5.45 7.32 -8.00
C ILE A 30 -5.35 8.81 -8.38
N PRO A 31 -5.53 9.74 -7.42
CA PRO A 31 -5.33 11.16 -7.65
C PRO A 31 -3.93 11.46 -8.20
N ALA A 32 -3.82 12.40 -9.14
CA ALA A 32 -2.56 12.68 -9.84
C ALA A 32 -1.40 13.03 -8.87
N GLU A 33 -1.70 13.72 -7.78
CA GLU A 33 -0.77 14.06 -6.70
C GLU A 33 -0.19 12.85 -5.95
N TRP A 34 -0.84 11.69 -6.03
CA TRP A 34 -0.43 10.44 -5.40
C TRP A 34 -0.13 9.33 -6.41
N SER A 35 0.02 9.66 -7.69
CA SER A 35 0.27 8.69 -8.77
C SER A 35 1.50 7.79 -8.53
N ASP A 36 2.52 8.31 -7.83
CA ASP A 36 3.72 7.53 -7.46
C ASP A 36 3.40 6.36 -6.49
N TYR A 37 2.30 6.43 -5.73
CA TYR A 37 1.97 5.41 -4.72
C TYR A 37 1.58 4.06 -5.31
N TYR A 38 1.15 4.01 -6.58
CA TYR A 38 1.00 2.72 -7.27
C TYR A 38 2.32 1.96 -7.29
N LYS A 39 3.38 2.61 -7.78
CA LYS A 39 4.72 2.03 -7.83
C LYS A 39 5.26 1.69 -6.44
N VAL A 40 5.01 2.55 -5.45
CA VAL A 40 5.37 2.29 -4.04
C VAL A 40 4.77 0.98 -3.53
N ASN A 41 3.52 0.68 -3.86
CA ASN A 41 2.86 -0.57 -3.47
C ASN A 41 3.48 -1.77 -4.19
N VAL A 42 3.74 -1.67 -5.49
CA VAL A 42 4.36 -2.74 -6.28
C VAL A 42 5.77 -3.05 -5.76
N ASP A 43 6.64 -2.04 -5.74
CA ASP A 43 8.06 -2.18 -5.43
C ASP A 43 8.30 -2.68 -3.98
N PHE A 44 7.36 -2.42 -3.05
CA PHE A 44 7.46 -2.94 -1.68
C PHE A 44 7.58 -4.47 -1.62
N PHE A 45 7.00 -5.18 -2.60
CA PHE A 45 7.00 -6.64 -2.64
C PHE A 45 8.14 -7.24 -3.47
N ASP A 46 9.06 -6.44 -4.03
CA ASP A 46 10.18 -6.95 -4.82
C ASP A 46 11.06 -7.94 -4.04
N GLU A 47 11.28 -7.68 -2.74
CA GLU A 47 12.07 -8.57 -1.86
C GLU A 47 11.20 -9.60 -1.11
N VAL A 48 9.92 -9.30 -0.91
CA VAL A 48 8.97 -10.13 -0.15
C VAL A 48 8.39 -11.25 -1.03
N GLY A 49 8.21 -10.97 -2.32
CA GLY A 49 7.44 -11.78 -3.25
C GLY A 49 5.95 -11.83 -2.88
N SER A 50 5.29 -12.91 -3.30
CA SER A 50 3.86 -13.18 -3.05
C SER A 50 3.68 -14.25 -1.96
N PRO A 51 3.53 -13.86 -0.68
CA PRO A 51 3.42 -14.80 0.44
C PRO A 51 2.04 -15.46 0.59
N GLY A 52 1.03 -15.00 -0.15
CA GLY A 52 -0.34 -15.52 -0.10
C GLY A 52 -1.02 -15.20 1.23
N GLY A 53 -0.94 -13.93 1.65
CA GLY A 53 -1.64 -13.38 2.82
C GLY A 53 -0.74 -12.81 3.94
N ALA A 54 -0.94 -11.53 4.23
CA ALA A 54 -0.18 -10.77 5.24
C ALA A 54 -0.25 -11.35 6.66
N ALA A 55 -1.35 -12.01 7.04
CA ALA A 55 -1.52 -12.57 8.40
C ALA A 55 -0.48 -13.66 8.74
N LYS A 56 0.10 -14.33 7.74
CA LYS A 56 1.13 -15.37 7.94
C LYS A 56 2.52 -14.78 8.14
N VAL A 57 2.79 -13.62 7.53
CA VAL A 57 4.11 -12.97 7.51
C VAL A 57 4.23 -11.98 8.67
N GLY A 58 3.14 -11.30 9.03
CA GLY A 58 3.15 -10.24 10.02
C GLY A 58 3.84 -8.96 9.49
N PRO A 59 4.25 -8.06 10.40
CA PRO A 59 4.96 -6.83 10.03
C PRO A 59 6.31 -7.14 9.37
N ILE A 60 6.56 -6.51 8.23
CA ILE A 60 7.84 -6.59 7.51
C ILE A 60 8.68 -5.38 7.90
N ALA A 61 9.97 -5.59 8.11
CA ALA A 61 10.88 -4.52 8.49
C ALA A 61 11.25 -3.66 7.29
N GLY A 62 11.08 -2.35 7.42
CA GLY A 62 11.39 -1.38 6.37
C GLY A 62 10.16 -0.95 5.58
N ASP A 63 10.30 0.20 4.94
CA ASP A 63 9.29 0.83 4.09
C ASP A 63 9.94 1.14 2.73
N HIS A 64 9.11 1.34 1.70
CA HIS A 64 9.60 1.80 0.40
C HIS A 64 10.36 3.14 0.57
N PRO A 65 11.45 3.41 -0.18
CA PRO A 65 12.28 4.60 0.01
C PRO A 65 11.54 5.94 0.02
N ILE A 66 10.50 6.08 -0.83
CA ILE A 66 9.64 7.28 -0.84
C ILE A 66 8.94 7.47 0.51
N VAL A 67 8.40 6.41 1.09
CA VAL A 67 7.67 6.43 2.37
C VAL A 67 8.66 6.65 3.53
N ALA A 68 9.80 5.97 3.51
CA ALA A 68 10.83 6.11 4.53
C ALA A 68 11.44 7.53 4.60
N ALA A 69 11.38 8.28 3.49
CA ALA A 69 11.88 9.65 3.41
C ALA A 69 10.86 10.72 3.84
N LEU A 70 9.60 10.35 4.11
CA LEU A 70 8.57 11.32 4.51
C LEU A 70 8.89 11.91 5.89
N PRO A 71 8.62 13.22 6.09
CA PRO A 71 8.67 13.79 7.43
C PRO A 71 7.59 13.15 8.33
N PRO A 72 7.78 13.15 9.66
CA PRO A 72 6.77 12.67 10.58
C PRO A 72 5.42 13.35 10.32
N GLN A 73 4.39 12.54 10.05
CA GLN A 73 3.04 13.05 9.85
C GLN A 73 2.33 13.15 11.21
N LEU A 74 1.65 14.27 11.43
CA LEU A 74 0.78 14.43 12.60
C LEU A 74 -0.41 13.49 12.43
N GLN A 75 -0.50 12.49 13.30
CA GLN A 75 -1.73 11.71 13.46
C GLN A 75 -2.64 12.56 14.34
N GLU A 76 -3.59 13.28 13.73
CA GLU A 76 -4.69 13.92 14.48
C GLU A 76 -5.72 12.88 14.93
#